data_AF-A0A9N9P2P5-F1
#
_entry.id   AF-A0A9N9P2P5-F1
#
_cell.length_a   1.000
_cell.length_b   1.000
_cell.length_c   1.000
_cell.angle_alpha   90.00
_cell.angle_beta   90.00
_cell.angle_gamma   90.00
#
_symmetry.space_group_name_H-M   'P 1'
#
loop_
_entity.id
_entity.type
_entity.pdbx_description
1 polymer ?
#
loop_
_entity_poly.entity_id
_entity_poly.type
_entity_poly.pdbx_seq_one_letter_code
_entity_poly.pdbx_strand_id
1 'polypeptide(L)'
;VYQLTNQNELLVCFGKIMAYLYSVDVTQMAAKSQIQQISLELSNMKIETDLKREVINNIMHHRSIGTYKGKRHVMGYPVRGQRTKTNARTARRLNGRWIKKEG
;
A
#
# COMPACT_ATOMS: atom_id res chain seq x y z
N VAL A 1 -1.46 8.77 1.41
CA VAL A 1 -1.70 8.60 -0.04
C VAL A 1 -0.43 8.12 -0.74
N TYR A 2 -0.05 6.86 -0.53
CA TYR A 2 1.11 6.20 -1.09
C TYR A 2 0.70 4.79 -1.48
N GLN A 3 0.91 4.46 -2.76
CA GLN A 3 0.69 3.18 -3.43
C GLN A 3 -0.65 3.03 -4.17
N LEU A 4 -0.78 3.78 -5.28
CA LEU A 4 -1.55 3.37 -6.44
C LEU A 4 -0.58 2.59 -7.36
N THR A 5 -0.70 1.26 -7.41
CA THR A 5 0.25 0.38 -8.13
C THR A 5 -0.18 -0.03 -9.53
N ASN A 6 -1.16 0.64 -10.15
CA ASN A 6 -1.46 0.45 -11.56
C ASN A 6 -1.42 1.80 -12.29
N GLN A 7 -0.59 1.91 -13.33
CA GLN A 7 -0.41 3.15 -14.11
C GLN A 7 -1.71 3.63 -14.79
N ASN A 8 -2.73 2.77 -14.90
CA ASN A 8 -4.04 3.11 -15.48
C ASN A 8 -5.03 3.75 -14.48
N GLU A 9 -4.91 3.47 -13.18
CA GLU A 9 -5.77 4.11 -12.15
C GLU A 9 -5.19 5.45 -11.65
N LEU A 10 -3.87 5.62 -11.80
CA LEU A 10 -3.16 6.86 -11.50
C LEU A 10 -3.71 8.02 -12.33
N LEU A 11 -3.97 7.86 -13.63
CA LEU A 11 -4.44 8.95 -14.50
C LEU A 11 -5.86 9.43 -14.14
N VAL A 12 -6.76 8.51 -13.80
CA VAL A 12 -8.15 8.88 -13.44
C VAL A 12 -8.22 9.48 -12.04
N CYS A 13 -7.48 8.92 -11.07
CA CYS A 13 -7.47 9.43 -9.70
C CYS A 13 -6.64 10.72 -9.56
N PHE A 14 -5.44 10.81 -10.16
CA PHE A 14 -4.69 12.08 -10.17
C PHE A 14 -5.41 13.15 -10.98
N GLY A 15 -6.06 12.81 -12.11
CA GLY A 15 -6.81 13.78 -12.90
C GLY A 15 -7.97 14.40 -12.11
N LYS A 16 -8.74 13.57 -11.40
CA LYS A 16 -9.85 14.05 -10.54
C LYS A 16 -9.35 14.82 -9.31
N ILE A 17 -8.28 14.35 -8.67
CA ILE A 17 -7.73 14.98 -7.45
C ILE A 17 -6.96 16.27 -7.76
N MET A 18 -6.19 16.33 -8.85
CA MET A 18 -5.46 17.54 -9.26
C MET A 18 -6.40 18.62 -9.84
N ALA A 19 -7.48 18.24 -10.54
CA ALA A 19 -8.51 19.19 -10.94
C ALA A 19 -9.21 19.83 -9.73
N TYR A 20 -9.40 19.06 -8.65
CA TYR A 20 -9.92 19.56 -7.38
C TYR A 20 -8.89 20.43 -6.63
N LEU A 21 -7.60 20.05 -6.62
CA LEU A 21 -6.55 20.78 -5.91
C LEU A 21 -6.08 22.07 -6.61
N TYR A 22 -6.20 22.20 -7.94
CA TYR A 22 -5.85 23.44 -8.66
C TYR A 22 -6.99 24.48 -8.68
N SER A 23 -8.22 24.09 -8.31
CA SER A 23 -9.37 24.99 -8.22
C SER A 23 -9.75 25.36 -6.78
N VAL A 24 -9.27 24.60 -5.80
CA VAL A 24 -9.58 24.80 -4.38
C VAL A 24 -8.31 25.25 -3.65
N ASP A 25 -8.25 26.55 -3.36
CA ASP A 25 -7.39 27.11 -2.33
C ASP A 25 -7.53 26.26 -1.05
N VAL A 26 -6.48 25.52 -0.66
CA VAL A 26 -6.45 24.71 0.59
C VAL A 26 -6.67 25.61 1.83
N THR A 27 -6.49 26.92 1.65
CA THR A 27 -6.71 27.99 2.61
C THR A 27 -8.19 28.40 2.80
N GLN A 28 -9.10 27.97 1.91
CA GLN A 28 -10.52 28.37 1.91
C GLN A 28 -11.50 27.21 2.17
N MET A 29 -11.08 26.16 2.90
CA MET A 29 -12.00 25.10 3.34
C MET A 29 -12.84 25.57 4.56
N ALA A 30 -13.67 26.59 4.36
CA ALA A 30 -14.48 27.17 5.43
C ALA A 30 -15.88 26.52 5.59
N ALA A 31 -16.34 25.69 4.64
CA ALA A 31 -17.65 25.04 4.72
C ALA A 31 -17.54 23.57 5.17
N LYS A 32 -18.06 23.27 6.38
CA LYS A 32 -18.12 21.90 6.96
C LYS A 32 -18.78 20.86 6.02
N SER A 33 -19.68 21.29 5.14
CA SER A 33 -20.39 20.44 4.17
C SER A 33 -19.48 19.86 3.08
N GLN A 34 -18.49 20.60 2.60
CA GLN A 34 -17.56 20.13 1.55
C GLN A 34 -16.59 19.09 2.12
N ILE A 35 -16.16 19.27 3.37
CA ILE A 35 -15.31 18.32 4.09
C ILE A 35 -16.03 16.97 4.25
N GLN A 36 -17.33 16.99 4.56
CA GLN A 36 -18.14 15.79 4.69
C GLN A 36 -18.28 15.03 3.37
N GLN A 37 -18.48 15.73 2.25
CA GLN A 37 -18.55 15.11 0.93
C GLN A 37 -17.24 14.45 0.52
N ILE A 38 -16.10 15.12 0.74
CA ILE A 38 -14.77 14.55 0.48
C ILE A 38 -14.52 13.32 1.37
N SER A 39 -14.91 13.39 2.65
CA SER A 39 -14.78 12.25 3.57
C SER A 39 -15.61 11.04 3.15
N LEU A 40 -16.81 11.27 2.61
CA LEU A 40 -17.68 10.20 2.09
C LEU A 40 -17.03 9.54 0.87
N GLU A 41 -16.54 10.34 -0.08
CA GLU A 41 -15.91 9.83 -1.30
C GLU A 41 -14.63 9.03 -0.97
N LEU A 42 -13.81 9.56 -0.05
CA LEU A 42 -12.62 8.86 0.45
C LEU A 42 -12.98 7.53 1.11
N SER A 43 -14.07 7.47 1.90
CA SER A 43 -14.48 6.23 2.57
C SER A 43 -14.89 5.10 1.62
N ASN A 44 -15.36 5.45 0.42
CA ASN A 44 -15.71 4.48 -0.62
C ASN A 44 -14.48 3.95 -1.37
N MET A 45 -13.36 4.67 -1.33
CA MET A 45 -12.12 4.25 -1.96
C MET A 45 -11.36 3.27 -1.04
N LYS A 46 -10.73 2.25 -1.64
CA LYS A 46 -9.75 1.43 -0.92
C LYS A 46 -8.52 2.28 -0.60
N ILE A 47 -8.51 2.87 0.58
CA ILE A 47 -7.39 3.70 1.05
C ILE A 47 -6.28 2.81 1.62
N GLU A 48 -5.09 3.39 1.73
CA GLU A 48 -3.82 2.82 2.18
C GLU A 48 -3.90 1.76 3.27
N THR A 49 -4.77 1.92 4.26
CA THR A 49 -4.89 0.98 5.38
C THR A 49 -5.45 -0.37 4.92
N ASP A 50 -6.45 -0.35 4.05
CA ASP A 50 -7.09 -1.55 3.54
C ASP A 50 -6.20 -2.24 2.50
N LEU A 51 -5.52 -1.48 1.66
CA LEU A 51 -4.50 -2.03 0.75
C LEU A 51 -3.33 -2.68 1.51
N LYS A 52 -2.87 -2.08 2.61
CA LYS A 52 -1.84 -2.68 3.47
C LYS A 52 -2.33 -3.99 4.09
N ARG A 53 -3.56 -4.05 4.58
CA ARG A 53 -4.18 -5.27 5.13
C ARG A 53 -4.29 -6.34 4.06
N GLU A 54 -4.74 -6.00 2.86
CA GLU A 54 -4.89 -6.92 1.74
C GLU A 54 -3.54 -7.56 1.36
N VAL A 55 -2.48 -6.75 1.23
CA VAL A 55 -1.13 -7.25 0.93
C VAL A 55 -0.60 -8.16 2.04
N ILE A 56 -0.82 -7.80 3.31
CA ILE A 56 -0.42 -8.64 4.45
C ILE A 56 -1.17 -9.98 4.41
N ASN A 57 -2.49 -9.95 4.20
CA ASN A 57 -3.33 -11.14 4.12
C ASN A 57 -2.88 -12.07 2.98
N ASN A 58 -2.54 -11.52 1.82
CA ASN A 58 -2.01 -12.29 0.70
C ASN A 58 -0.70 -13.00 1.06
N ILE A 59 0.20 -12.33 1.80
CA ILE A 59 1.46 -12.95 2.22
C ILE A 59 1.23 -13.98 3.34
N MET A 60 0.31 -13.72 4.27
CA MET A 60 -0.07 -14.68 5.31
C MET A 60 -0.71 -15.94 4.71
N HIS A 61 -1.54 -15.78 3.68
CA HIS A 61 -2.10 -16.89 2.92
C HIS A 61 -1.01 -17.70 2.21
N HIS A 62 -0.05 -17.04 1.56
CA HIS A 62 1.10 -17.72 0.97
C HIS A 62 1.98 -18.46 2.00
N ARG A 63 2.03 -17.96 3.24
CA ARG A 63 2.71 -18.61 4.37
C ARG A 63 1.94 -19.83 4.87
N SER A 64 0.63 -19.74 5.07
CA SER A 64 -0.19 -20.86 5.55
C SER A 64 -0.18 -22.04 4.58
N ILE A 65 -0.22 -21.75 3.27
CA ILE A 65 -0.08 -22.78 2.22
C ILE A 65 1.34 -23.37 2.17
N GLY A 66 2.36 -22.66 2.67
CA GLY A 66 3.75 -23.12 2.65
C GLY A 66 4.47 -22.93 1.31
N THR A 67 3.98 -22.00 0.47
CA THR A 67 4.60 -21.69 -0.83
C THR A 67 6.01 -21.09 -0.69
N TYR A 68 6.81 -21.16 -1.76
CA TYR A 68 8.14 -20.54 -1.80
C TYR A 68 8.11 -19.06 -1.41
N LYS A 69 7.12 -18.29 -1.90
CA LYS A 69 6.97 -16.87 -1.57
C LYS A 69 6.79 -16.65 -0.07
N GLY A 70 5.89 -17.42 0.56
CA GLY A 70 5.64 -17.35 2.00
C GLY A 70 6.92 -17.63 2.82
N LYS A 71 7.63 -18.72 2.50
CA LYS A 71 8.90 -19.08 3.17
C LYS A 71 9.93 -17.96 3.04
N ARG A 72 10.09 -17.38 1.86
CA ARG A 72 11.06 -16.30 1.61
C ARG A 72 10.72 -15.01 2.36
N HIS A 73 9.44 -14.67 2.49
CA HIS A 73 8.99 -13.53 3.30
C HIS A 73 9.30 -13.73 4.79
N VAL A 74 9.09 -14.93 5.33
CA VAL A 74 9.42 -15.26 6.73
C VAL A 74 10.94 -15.20 6.98
N MET A 75 11.73 -15.76 6.06
CA MET A 75 13.20 -15.78 6.16
C MET A 75 13.86 -14.42 5.86
N GLY A 76 13.09 -13.41 5.43
CA GLY A 76 13.63 -12.09 5.07
C GLY A 76 14.45 -12.09 3.78
N TYR A 77 14.21 -13.03 2.86
CA TYR A 77 14.94 -13.10 1.59
C TYR A 77 14.15 -12.50 0.43
N PRO A 78 14.83 -12.09 -0.67
CA PRO A 78 14.16 -11.69 -1.90
C PRO A 78 13.25 -12.79 -2.44
N VAL A 79 12.08 -12.39 -2.93
CA VAL A 79 11.00 -13.31 -3.36
C VAL A 79 10.97 -13.50 -4.88
N ARG A 80 11.52 -12.56 -5.64
CA ARG A 80 11.51 -12.53 -7.12
C ARG A 80 12.72 -13.23 -7.76
N GLY A 81 13.19 -14.35 -7.17
CA GLY A 81 14.28 -15.15 -7.76
C GLY A 81 15.68 -14.50 -7.74
N GLN A 82 15.87 -13.42 -6.97
CA GLN A 82 17.16 -12.72 -6.90
C GLN A 82 18.21 -13.54 -6.12
N ARG A 83 19.47 -13.43 -6.53
CA ARG A 83 20.62 -14.05 -5.86
C ARG A 83 20.83 -13.44 -4.46
N THR A 84 21.14 -14.26 -3.46
CA THR A 84 21.24 -13.84 -2.04
C THR A 84 22.66 -13.87 -1.46
N LYS A 85 23.65 -14.32 -2.25
CA LYS A 85 25.04 -14.51 -1.80
C LYS A 85 25.72 -13.18 -1.42
N THR A 86 25.56 -12.14 -2.25
CA THR A 86 26.23 -10.84 -2.06
C THR A 86 25.27 -9.74 -1.62
N ASN A 87 24.16 -9.55 -2.35
CA ASN A 87 23.29 -8.39 -2.19
C ASN A 87 21.86 -8.80 -1.79
N ALA A 88 21.55 -8.75 -0.49
CA ALA A 88 20.19 -8.97 0.02
C ALA A 88 19.83 -8.09 1.24
N ARG A 89 20.63 -7.06 1.54
CA ARG A 89 20.50 -6.24 2.76
C ARG A 89 19.12 -5.60 2.90
N THR A 90 18.60 -5.00 1.83
CA THR A 90 17.28 -4.35 1.84
C THR A 90 16.15 -5.35 2.09
N ALA A 91 16.19 -6.50 1.42
CA ALA A 91 15.19 -7.55 1.62
C ALA A 91 15.25 -8.09 3.05
N ARG A 92 16.44 -8.37 3.60
CA ARG A 92 16.58 -8.81 5.00
C ARG A 92 16.05 -7.80 6.01
N ARG A 93 16.17 -6.51 5.71
CA ARG A 93 15.69 -5.43 6.57
C ARG A 93 14.17 -5.25 6.50
N LEU A 94 13.58 -5.39 5.32
CA LEU A 94 12.17 -5.04 5.08
C LEU A 94 11.23 -6.25 5.05
N ASN A 95 11.67 -7.36 4.46
CA ASN A 95 10.86 -8.58 4.35
C ASN A 95 10.74 -9.25 5.72
N GLY A 96 9.50 -9.44 6.19
CA GLY A 96 9.21 -10.14 7.44
C GLY A 96 9.23 -9.26 8.69
N ARG A 97 9.52 -7.95 8.59
CA ARG A 97 9.50 -7.03 9.75
C ARG A 97 8.13 -7.02 10.47
N TRP A 98 7.06 -7.14 9.70
CA TRP A 98 5.69 -7.16 10.21
C TRP A 98 5.28 -8.54 10.77
N ILE A 99 5.96 -9.62 10.40
CA ILE A 99 5.68 -10.98 10.90
C ILE A 99 6.23 -11.17 12.32
N LYS A 100 7.40 -10.59 12.62
CA LYS A 100 8.07 -10.72 13.93
C LYS A 100 7.39 -9.99 15.09
N LYS A 101 6.32 -9.24 14.83
CA LYS A 101 5.60 -8.48 15.87
C LYS A 101 4.50 -9.28 16.57
N GLU A 102 4.13 -10.46 16.05
CA GLU A 102 2.99 -11.25 16.54
C GLU A 102 3.39 -12.54 17.29
N GLY A 103 4.67 -12.77 17.54
CA GLY A 103 5.18 -13.89 18.35
C GLY A 103 6.10 -13.38 19.43
#